data_AF-A0A094IHD1-F1
#
_entry.id   AF-A0A094IHD1-F1
#
_cell.length_a   1.000
_cell.length_b   1.000
_cell.length_c   1.000
_cell.angle_alpha   90.00
_cell.angle_beta   90.00
_cell.angle_gamma   90.00
#
_symmetry.space_group_name_H-M   'P 1'
#
loop_
_entity.id
_entity.type
_entity.pdbx_description
1 polymer ?
#
loop_
_entity_poly.entity_id
_entity_poly.type
_entity_poly.pdbx_seq_one_letter_code
_entity_poly.pdbx_strand_id
1 'polypeptide(L)'
;MAKKNGKQEDYIFLYSKKVKIPKLVESFVVIPSYEIVKYLRNKEIFLPYYVHKALIRKNIAPAIATAESANKFSDEMKFRLKWFDKFTIFQLERLAEGYQLSINVEEYKKDFWDIVVRNRTDLGINNLEFVKLQNLSMKYSKEPQEDYEILRTNFEEIYFEPTGYFDGSELEEAKEVLTSATTLTEIRDLGKRYGVEIPRRINKKQLIDIVALKLNFDEEKKQEISKKSILEIERYAKRRKVNVSIELKKNDMIEYIIIKMPQEDVPKYSNSVKIFAGMNIEEYLYNLKFEEIADKVSEVKRKKLNKLLFVGAGAGLVVAIVIVVITQFM
;
A
#
# COMPACT_ATOMS: atom_id res chain seq x y z
N MET A 1 -20.69 -11.97 6.62
CA MET A 1 -21.09 -13.01 5.64
C MET A 1 -19.84 -13.45 4.88
N ALA A 2 -19.23 -14.56 5.29
CA ALA A 2 -18.10 -15.16 4.59
C ALA A 2 -18.61 -16.17 3.57
N LYS A 3 -18.44 -15.91 2.27
CA LYS A 3 -18.53 -16.90 1.19
C LYS A 3 -18.08 -16.30 -0.14
N LYS A 4 -16.86 -16.63 -0.58
CA LYS A 4 -16.55 -17.01 -1.97
C LYS A 4 -15.12 -17.60 -2.04
N ASN A 5 -15.00 -18.87 -1.62
CA ASN A 5 -13.97 -19.79 -2.15
C ASN A 5 -14.39 -20.21 -3.58
N GLY A 6 -14.64 -19.25 -4.47
CA GLY A 6 -14.76 -19.52 -5.89
C GLY A 6 -13.36 -19.56 -6.47
N LYS A 7 -13.02 -20.59 -7.25
CA LYS A 7 -11.85 -20.54 -8.14
C LYS A 7 -11.84 -19.17 -8.81
N GLN A 8 -10.79 -18.39 -8.60
CA GLN A 8 -10.68 -17.08 -9.24
C GLN A 8 -10.84 -17.27 -10.74
N GLU A 9 -11.66 -16.43 -11.36
CA GLU A 9 -11.80 -16.47 -12.82
C GLU A 9 -10.47 -16.09 -13.45
N ASP A 10 -9.82 -17.03 -14.14
CA ASP A 10 -8.53 -16.77 -14.80
C ASP A 10 -8.69 -16.14 -16.20
N TYR A 11 -9.92 -16.04 -16.68
CA TYR A 11 -10.22 -15.61 -18.03
C TYR A 11 -11.42 -14.68 -18.08
N ILE A 12 -11.39 -13.74 -19.03
CA ILE A 12 -12.54 -12.94 -19.41
C ILE A 12 -12.83 -13.09 -20.90
N PHE A 13 -14.08 -12.88 -21.29
CA PHE A 13 -14.48 -12.84 -22.69
C PHE A 13 -14.52 -11.39 -23.17
N LEU A 14 -13.65 -11.09 -24.13
CA LEU A 14 -13.67 -9.84 -24.90
C LEU A 14 -14.31 -10.16 -26.25
N TYR A 15 -15.56 -9.74 -26.44
CA TYR A 15 -16.43 -10.25 -27.51
C TYR A 15 -16.50 -11.79 -27.46
N SER A 16 -16.04 -12.48 -28.51
CA SER A 16 -15.96 -13.95 -28.59
C SER A 16 -14.60 -14.52 -28.18
N LYS A 17 -13.62 -13.67 -27.85
CA LYS A 17 -12.25 -14.10 -27.53
C LYS A 17 -12.08 -14.32 -26.03
N LYS A 18 -11.70 -15.54 -25.66
CA LYS A 18 -11.28 -15.88 -24.29
C LYS A 18 -9.86 -15.37 -24.05
N VAL A 19 -9.69 -14.46 -23.10
CA VAL A 19 -8.41 -13.82 -22.77
C VAL A 19 -8.06 -14.11 -21.32
N LYS A 20 -6.81 -14.49 -21.05
CA LYS A 20 -6.29 -14.68 -19.68
C LYS A 20 -6.18 -13.33 -18.97
N ILE A 21 -6.65 -13.24 -17.74
CA ILE A 21 -6.55 -12.01 -16.93
C ILE A 21 -5.10 -11.55 -16.77
N PRO A 22 -4.12 -12.40 -16.40
CA PRO A 22 -2.73 -11.96 -16.25
C PRO A 22 -2.17 -11.29 -17.51
N LYS A 23 -2.44 -11.86 -18.69
CA LYS A 23 -1.99 -11.31 -19.97
C LYS A 23 -2.66 -9.98 -20.31
N LEU A 24 -3.92 -9.81 -19.92
CA LEU A 24 -4.64 -8.56 -20.10
C LEU A 24 -4.08 -7.47 -19.19
N VAL A 25 -3.90 -7.80 -17.91
CA VAL A 25 -3.34 -6.90 -16.90
C VAL A 25 -1.96 -6.42 -17.29
N GLU A 26 -1.07 -7.32 -17.74
CA GLU A 26 0.26 -6.96 -18.26
C GLU A 26 0.19 -5.93 -19.39
N SER A 27 -0.81 -6.04 -20.27
CA SER A 27 -0.97 -5.07 -21.35
C SER A 27 -1.38 -3.68 -20.87
N PHE A 28 -1.99 -3.54 -19.69
CA PHE A 28 -2.49 -2.27 -19.16
C PHE A 28 -1.46 -1.47 -18.36
N VAL A 29 -0.32 -2.08 -18.02
CA VAL A 29 0.71 -1.43 -17.21
C VAL A 29 1.30 -0.19 -17.89
N VAL A 30 1.39 -0.18 -19.22
CA VAL A 30 1.90 0.96 -19.99
C VAL A 30 0.97 2.18 -19.99
N ILE A 31 -0.27 2.05 -19.52
CA ILE A 31 -1.21 3.18 -19.47
C ILE A 31 -0.73 4.18 -18.40
N PRO A 32 -0.55 5.48 -18.73
CA PRO A 32 -0.17 6.50 -17.76
C PRO A 32 -1.25 6.74 -16.71
N SER A 33 -0.85 7.04 -15.48
CA SER A 33 -1.75 7.21 -14.33
C SER A 33 -2.89 8.21 -14.57
N TYR A 34 -2.62 9.31 -15.28
CA TYR A 34 -3.66 10.32 -15.58
C TYR A 34 -4.79 9.76 -16.46
N GLU A 35 -4.52 8.84 -17.40
CA GLU A 35 -5.57 8.19 -18.20
C GLU A 35 -6.35 7.17 -17.36
N ILE A 36 -5.66 6.46 -16.45
CA ILE A 36 -6.30 5.52 -15.51
C ILE A 36 -7.28 6.27 -14.61
N VAL A 37 -6.82 7.35 -13.99
CA VAL A 37 -7.60 8.22 -13.10
C VAL A 37 -8.79 8.82 -13.84
N LYS A 38 -8.56 9.37 -15.04
CA LYS A 38 -9.63 9.89 -15.89
C LYS A 38 -10.68 8.83 -16.21
N TYR A 39 -10.26 7.62 -16.57
CA TYR A 39 -11.17 6.51 -16.85
C TYR A 39 -12.05 6.17 -15.63
N LEU A 40 -11.43 6.03 -14.44
CA LEU A 40 -12.14 5.65 -13.22
C LEU A 40 -13.06 6.75 -12.72
N ARG A 41 -12.63 8.02 -12.76
CA ARG A 41 -13.48 9.17 -12.42
C ARG A 41 -14.70 9.26 -13.31
N ASN A 42 -14.55 9.05 -14.62
CA ASN A 42 -15.68 9.04 -15.56
C ASN A 42 -16.69 7.92 -15.29
N LYS A 43 -16.27 6.87 -14.59
CA LYS A 43 -17.12 5.75 -14.14
C LYS A 43 -17.57 5.90 -12.69
N GLU A 44 -17.20 6.98 -12.02
CA GLU A 44 -17.43 7.20 -10.58
C GLU A 44 -16.87 6.06 -9.72
N ILE A 45 -15.76 5.46 -10.15
CA ILE A 45 -15.07 4.40 -9.42
C ILE A 45 -13.97 5.02 -8.57
N PHE A 46 -14.13 4.86 -7.26
CA PHE A 46 -13.15 5.25 -6.25
C PHE A 46 -12.69 4.02 -5.47
N LEU A 47 -11.47 4.04 -4.98
CA LEU A 47 -10.89 2.95 -4.19
C LEU A 47 -10.51 3.46 -2.79
N PRO A 48 -10.61 2.63 -1.76
CA PRO A 48 -10.16 3.01 -0.42
C PRO A 48 -8.63 3.00 -0.31
N TYR A 49 -8.06 3.90 0.51
CA TYR A 49 -6.61 4.02 0.69
C TYR A 49 -5.93 2.72 1.18
N TYR A 50 -6.63 1.83 1.87
CA TYR A 50 -6.05 0.53 2.24
C TYR A 50 -5.68 -0.33 1.02
N VAL A 51 -6.30 -0.13 -0.16
CA VAL A 51 -5.83 -0.73 -1.43
C VAL A 51 -4.45 -0.21 -1.78
N HIS A 52 -4.28 1.12 -1.71
CA HIS A 52 -3.00 1.77 -1.99
C HIS A 52 -1.90 1.30 -1.04
N LYS A 53 -2.19 1.25 0.28
CA LYS A 53 -1.30 0.69 1.31
C LYS A 53 -0.82 -0.71 0.93
N ALA A 54 -1.75 -1.60 0.59
CA ALA A 54 -1.46 -2.98 0.28
C ALA A 54 -0.57 -3.11 -0.97
N LEU A 55 -0.82 -2.30 -2.00
CA LEU A 55 0.00 -2.25 -3.22
C LEU A 55 1.44 -1.82 -2.93
N ILE A 56 1.64 -0.73 -2.18
CA ILE A 56 3.00 -0.26 -1.81
C ILE A 56 3.71 -1.33 -0.98
N ARG A 57 3.03 -1.87 0.04
CA ARG A 57 3.60 -2.87 0.94
C ARG A 57 4.06 -4.11 0.19
N LYS A 58 3.24 -4.65 -0.72
CA LYS A 58 3.62 -5.80 -1.56
C LYS A 58 4.86 -5.49 -2.40
N ASN A 59 4.94 -4.28 -2.95
CA ASN A 59 6.00 -3.81 -3.83
C ASN A 59 7.36 -3.77 -3.11
N ILE A 60 7.41 -3.18 -1.90
CA ILE A 60 8.68 -3.00 -1.17
C ILE A 60 9.08 -4.21 -0.31
N ALA A 61 8.16 -5.12 0.02
CA ALA A 61 8.42 -6.28 0.87
C ALA A 61 9.62 -7.17 0.43
N PRO A 62 9.82 -7.49 -0.87
CA PRO A 62 10.98 -8.28 -1.31
C PRO A 62 12.31 -7.60 -1.03
N ALA A 63 12.36 -6.28 -1.24
CA ALA A 63 13.57 -5.50 -1.05
C ALA A 63 13.94 -5.44 0.43
N ILE A 64 12.94 -5.30 1.32
CA ILE A 64 13.11 -5.35 2.77
C ILE A 64 13.60 -6.74 3.20
N ALA A 65 12.96 -7.82 2.76
CA ALA A 65 13.36 -9.18 3.10
C ALA A 65 14.81 -9.49 2.65
N THR A 66 15.19 -8.97 1.49
CA THR A 66 16.55 -9.11 0.95
C THR A 66 17.56 -8.30 1.78
N ALA A 67 17.23 -7.07 2.17
CA ALA A 67 18.07 -6.22 2.99
C ALA A 67 18.23 -6.75 4.43
N GLU A 68 17.18 -7.32 5.00
CA GLU A 68 17.20 -8.00 6.30
C GLU A 68 18.10 -9.22 6.28
N SER A 69 17.96 -10.07 5.26
CA SER A 69 18.80 -11.26 5.06
C SER A 69 20.28 -10.91 4.87
N ALA A 70 20.56 -9.74 4.30
CA ALA A 70 21.91 -9.20 4.14
C ALA A 70 22.42 -8.42 5.37
N ASN A 71 21.67 -8.41 6.48
CA ASN A 71 21.96 -7.70 7.72
C ASN A 71 22.27 -6.20 7.52
N LYS A 72 21.59 -5.54 6.57
CA LYS A 72 21.81 -4.13 6.20
C LYS A 72 21.09 -3.12 7.11
N PHE A 73 20.25 -3.59 8.04
CA PHE A 73 19.45 -2.74 8.90
C PHE A 73 20.09 -2.49 10.28
N SER A 74 19.98 -1.25 10.76
CA SER A 74 20.33 -0.89 12.15
C SER A 74 19.35 -1.52 13.15
N ASP A 75 19.74 -1.57 14.43
CA ASP A 75 18.87 -2.14 15.48
C ASP A 75 17.56 -1.35 15.64
N GLU A 76 17.61 -0.02 15.49
CA GLU A 76 16.42 0.82 15.47
C GLU A 76 15.50 0.44 14.31
N MET A 77 16.05 0.22 13.12
CA MET A 77 15.25 -0.18 11.96
C MET A 77 14.67 -1.58 12.14
N LYS A 78 15.46 -2.55 12.61
CA LYS A 78 14.96 -3.88 12.96
C LYS A 78 13.82 -3.82 13.97
N PHE A 79 13.90 -2.93 14.95
CA PHE A 79 12.81 -2.70 15.89
C PHE A 79 11.56 -2.14 15.20
N ARG A 80 11.70 -1.15 14.33
CA ARG A 80 10.56 -0.58 13.57
C ARG A 80 9.93 -1.61 12.62
N LEU A 81 10.74 -2.41 11.92
CA LEU A 81 10.29 -3.42 10.97
C LEU A 81 9.47 -4.56 11.60
N LYS A 82 9.52 -4.73 12.93
CA LYS A 82 8.57 -5.62 13.64
C LYS A 82 7.11 -5.25 13.43
N TRP A 83 6.86 -4.01 13.05
CA TRP A 83 5.54 -3.46 12.78
C TRP A 83 5.27 -3.27 11.28
N PHE A 84 6.13 -3.80 10.41
CA PHE A 84 6.03 -3.61 8.96
C PHE A 84 4.66 -4.02 8.39
N ASP A 85 4.03 -5.00 9.02
CA ASP A 85 2.69 -5.44 8.67
C ASP A 85 1.58 -4.42 8.95
N LYS A 86 1.80 -3.56 9.93
CA LYS A 86 0.84 -2.55 10.37
C LYS A 86 1.14 -1.15 9.84
N PHE A 87 2.27 -0.96 9.15
CA PHE A 87 2.69 0.36 8.67
C PHE A 87 1.63 1.08 7.85
N THR A 88 1.44 2.36 8.13
CA THR A 88 0.60 3.24 7.33
C THR A 88 1.25 3.57 5.99
N ILE A 89 0.51 4.15 5.04
CA ILE A 89 1.05 4.56 3.73
C ILE A 89 2.26 5.48 3.90
N PHE A 90 2.17 6.49 4.77
CA PHE A 90 3.28 7.38 5.08
C PHE A 90 4.54 6.64 5.55
N GLN A 91 4.39 5.65 6.42
CA GLN A 91 5.53 4.88 6.92
C GLN A 91 6.16 4.03 5.81
N LEU A 92 5.33 3.43 4.94
CA LEU A 92 5.81 2.63 3.81
C LEU A 92 6.59 3.50 2.81
N GLU A 93 6.07 4.67 2.46
CA GLU A 93 6.72 5.60 1.52
C GLU A 93 8.01 6.18 2.10
N ARG A 94 8.00 6.57 3.39
CA ARG A 94 9.23 7.01 4.07
C ARG A 94 10.28 5.92 4.15
N LEU A 95 9.87 4.68 4.40
CA LEU A 95 10.79 3.55 4.40
C LEU A 95 11.40 3.34 3.02
N ALA A 96 10.60 3.47 1.97
CA ALA A 96 11.08 3.36 0.59
C ALA A 96 12.10 4.46 0.26
N GLU A 97 11.76 5.72 0.55
CA GLU A 97 12.63 6.88 0.33
C GLU A 97 13.94 6.77 1.13
N GLY A 98 13.85 6.50 2.43
CA GLY A 98 15.00 6.47 3.34
C GLY A 98 16.04 5.38 3.01
N TYR A 99 15.62 4.30 2.36
CA TYR A 99 16.49 3.20 1.94
C TYR A 99 16.75 3.16 0.43
N GLN A 100 16.31 4.19 -0.31
CA GLN A 100 16.41 4.23 -1.77
C GLN A 100 15.80 2.98 -2.42
N LEU A 101 14.73 2.45 -1.81
CA LEU A 101 13.95 1.37 -2.41
C LEU A 101 13.03 2.02 -3.43
N SER A 102 13.29 1.79 -4.71
CA SER A 102 12.40 2.26 -5.76
C SER A 102 11.09 1.46 -5.72
N ILE A 103 9.97 2.17 -5.55
CA ILE A 103 8.65 1.57 -5.76
C ILE A 103 8.51 1.31 -7.26
N ASN A 104 8.37 0.04 -7.63
CA ASN A 104 8.24 -0.37 -9.02
C ASN A 104 6.82 -0.05 -9.52
N VAL A 105 6.70 1.02 -10.32
CA VAL A 105 5.43 1.49 -10.91
C VAL A 105 4.78 0.42 -11.79
N GLU A 106 5.56 -0.39 -12.50
CA GLU A 106 5.03 -1.47 -13.34
C GLU A 106 4.36 -2.55 -12.48
N GLU A 107 5.01 -3.00 -11.41
CA GLU A 107 4.43 -3.98 -10.48
C GLU A 107 3.20 -3.40 -9.75
N TYR A 108 3.26 -2.12 -9.35
CA TYR A 108 2.11 -1.42 -8.75
C TYR A 108 0.90 -1.43 -9.69
N LYS A 109 1.08 -1.00 -10.95
CA LYS A 109 -0.01 -0.93 -11.94
C LYS A 109 -0.53 -2.32 -12.28
N LYS A 110 0.34 -3.32 -12.34
CA LYS A 110 -0.04 -4.71 -12.59
C LYS A 110 -1.02 -5.19 -11.51
N ASP A 111 -0.65 -5.06 -10.24
CA ASP A 111 -1.49 -5.49 -9.12
C ASP A 111 -2.79 -4.67 -9.02
N PHE A 112 -2.69 -3.36 -9.25
CA PHE A 112 -3.84 -2.47 -9.33
C PHE A 112 -4.86 -2.94 -10.38
N TRP A 113 -4.40 -3.20 -11.61
CA TRP A 113 -5.26 -3.66 -12.68
C TRP A 113 -5.82 -5.06 -12.44
N ASP A 114 -5.06 -5.95 -11.81
CA ASP A 114 -5.56 -7.28 -11.43
C ASP A 114 -6.74 -7.14 -10.44
N ILE A 115 -6.62 -6.29 -9.42
CA ILE A 115 -7.73 -5.96 -8.49
C ILE A 115 -8.94 -5.42 -9.27
N VAL A 116 -8.75 -4.43 -10.15
CA VAL A 116 -9.84 -3.80 -10.91
C VAL A 116 -10.53 -4.81 -11.86
N VAL A 117 -9.77 -5.60 -12.61
CA VAL A 117 -10.31 -6.54 -13.60
C VAL A 117 -11.04 -7.70 -12.94
N ARG A 118 -10.55 -8.20 -11.80
CA ARG A 118 -11.21 -9.29 -11.08
C ARG A 118 -12.48 -8.83 -10.36
N ASN A 119 -12.54 -7.57 -9.92
CA ASN A 119 -13.73 -6.98 -9.30
C ASN A 119 -14.63 -6.22 -10.30
N ARG A 120 -14.36 -6.34 -11.60
CA ARG A 120 -15.07 -5.61 -12.66
C ARG A 120 -16.59 -5.65 -12.56
N THR A 121 -17.16 -6.80 -12.20
CA THR A 121 -18.62 -7.00 -12.14
C THR A 121 -19.23 -6.14 -11.03
N ASP A 122 -18.60 -6.18 -9.84
CA ASP A 122 -19.04 -5.41 -8.69
C ASP A 122 -18.77 -3.91 -8.88
N LEU A 123 -17.70 -3.57 -9.61
CA LEU A 123 -17.36 -2.21 -10.02
C LEU A 123 -18.20 -1.68 -11.21
N GLY A 124 -19.14 -2.47 -11.75
CA GLY A 124 -19.96 -2.06 -12.89
C GLY A 124 -19.19 -1.87 -14.22
N ILE A 125 -17.99 -2.44 -14.34
CA ILE A 125 -17.15 -2.37 -15.54
C ILE A 125 -17.56 -3.47 -16.51
N ASN A 126 -18.07 -3.07 -17.67
CA ASN A 126 -18.35 -3.98 -18.78
C ASN A 126 -17.04 -4.45 -19.44
N ASN A 127 -16.94 -5.75 -19.77
CA ASN A 127 -15.78 -6.32 -20.48
C ASN A 127 -15.40 -5.55 -21.76
N LEU A 128 -16.36 -4.94 -22.47
CA LEU A 128 -16.09 -4.13 -23.68
C LEU A 128 -15.23 -2.89 -23.39
N GLU A 129 -15.24 -2.38 -22.16
CA GLU A 129 -14.39 -1.26 -21.75
C GLU A 129 -12.90 -1.65 -21.78
N PHE A 130 -12.57 -2.92 -21.52
CA PHE A 130 -11.18 -3.40 -21.61
C PHE A 130 -10.63 -3.37 -23.04
N VAL A 131 -11.49 -3.39 -24.05
CA VAL A 131 -11.07 -3.21 -25.45
C VAL A 131 -10.59 -1.77 -25.66
N LYS A 132 -11.25 -0.78 -25.04
CA LYS A 132 -10.80 0.62 -25.10
C LYS A 132 -9.47 0.81 -24.36
N LEU A 133 -9.32 0.16 -23.21
CA LEU A 133 -8.06 0.16 -22.46
C LEU A 133 -6.92 -0.51 -23.25
N GLN A 134 -7.19 -1.58 -24.00
CA GLN A 134 -6.20 -2.18 -24.90
C GLN A 134 -5.74 -1.21 -26.00
N ASN A 135 -6.66 -0.43 -26.58
CA ASN A 135 -6.31 0.57 -27.58
C ASN A 135 -5.45 1.70 -26.96
N LEU A 136 -5.75 2.10 -25.72
CA LEU A 136 -4.92 3.03 -24.97
C LEU A 136 -3.52 2.44 -24.72
N SER A 137 -3.42 1.18 -24.31
CA SER A 137 -2.13 0.50 -24.15
C SER A 137 -1.28 0.54 -25.41
N MET A 138 -1.89 0.35 -26.59
CA MET A 138 -1.16 0.44 -27.86
C MET A 138 -0.64 1.85 -28.15
N LYS A 139 -1.38 2.88 -27.74
CA LYS A 139 -0.95 4.28 -27.88
C LYS A 139 0.28 4.57 -27.02
N TYR A 140 0.30 4.07 -25.78
CA TYR A 140 1.33 4.37 -24.78
C TYR A 140 2.45 3.34 -24.71
N SER A 141 2.43 2.28 -25.54
CA SER A 141 3.38 1.15 -25.44
C SER A 141 4.85 1.53 -25.63
N LYS A 142 5.14 2.71 -26.18
CA LYS A 142 6.49 3.22 -26.43
C LYS A 142 6.89 4.37 -25.50
N GLU A 143 5.97 4.85 -24.67
CA GLU A 143 6.27 5.91 -23.73
C GLU A 143 7.01 5.33 -22.52
N PRO A 144 7.96 6.09 -21.93
CA PRO A 144 8.60 5.68 -20.70
C PRO A 144 7.59 5.59 -19.56
N GLN A 145 7.85 4.70 -18.61
CA GLN A 145 7.06 4.71 -17.38
C GLN A 145 7.28 5.99 -16.59
N GLU A 146 6.22 6.45 -15.95
CA GLU A 146 6.26 7.58 -15.04
C GLU A 146 6.92 7.20 -13.71
N ASP A 147 7.40 8.21 -13.00
CA ASP A 147 7.89 8.05 -11.64
C ASP A 147 6.74 7.80 -10.66
N TYR A 148 7.05 7.15 -9.54
CA TYR A 148 6.08 6.84 -8.49
C TYR A 148 5.38 8.11 -7.96
N GLU A 149 6.09 9.23 -7.85
CA GLU A 149 5.53 10.49 -7.36
C GLU A 149 4.44 11.05 -8.25
N ILE A 150 4.58 10.88 -9.57
CA ILE A 150 3.56 11.29 -10.55
C ILE A 150 2.35 10.37 -10.43
N LEU A 151 2.58 9.05 -10.38
CA LEU A 151 1.51 8.07 -10.19
C LEU A 151 0.72 8.34 -8.93
N ARG A 152 1.42 8.49 -7.79
CA ARG A 152 0.85 8.73 -6.47
C ARG A 152 -0.02 9.97 -6.48
N THR A 153 0.50 11.09 -7.00
CA THR A 153 -0.23 12.36 -7.07
C THR A 153 -1.50 12.25 -7.91
N ASN A 154 -1.44 11.62 -9.08
CA ASN A 154 -2.63 11.45 -9.92
C ASN A 154 -3.66 10.53 -9.24
N PHE A 155 -3.22 9.46 -8.59
CA PHE A 155 -4.11 8.50 -7.95
C PHE A 155 -4.81 9.04 -6.68
N GLU A 156 -4.32 10.12 -6.07
CA GLU A 156 -5.02 10.79 -4.96
C GLU A 156 -6.45 11.19 -5.34
N GLU A 157 -6.74 11.45 -6.62
CA GLU A 157 -8.09 11.81 -7.07
C GLU A 157 -9.12 10.66 -7.05
N ILE A 158 -8.65 9.41 -7.00
CA ILE A 158 -9.49 8.21 -7.03
C ILE A 158 -9.42 7.41 -5.73
N TYR A 159 -8.53 7.78 -4.81
CA TYR A 159 -8.49 7.20 -3.48
C TYR A 159 -9.32 8.02 -2.49
N PHE A 160 -9.85 7.35 -1.48
CA PHE A 160 -10.55 8.00 -0.36
C PHE A 160 -10.27 7.26 0.94
N GLU A 161 -10.44 7.94 2.07
CA GLU A 161 -10.28 7.34 3.40
C GLU A 161 -11.65 6.91 3.96
N PRO A 162 -11.90 5.61 4.19
CA PRO A 162 -13.15 5.15 4.80
C PRO A 162 -13.28 5.58 6.26
N THR A 163 -14.51 5.67 6.75
CA THR A 163 -14.76 5.93 8.19
C THR A 163 -14.09 4.86 9.06
N GLY A 164 -13.35 5.30 10.09
CA GLY A 164 -12.62 4.41 10.98
C GLY A 164 -11.24 4.00 10.48
N TYR A 165 -10.78 4.57 9.34
CA TYR A 165 -9.43 4.40 8.82
C TYR A 165 -8.65 5.70 8.86
N PHE A 166 -7.32 5.58 8.83
CA PHE A 166 -6.38 6.69 8.74
C PHE A 166 -5.09 6.22 8.06
N ASP A 167 -4.70 6.94 7.00
CA ASP A 167 -3.50 6.69 6.20
C ASP A 167 -3.44 5.23 5.68
N GLY A 168 -4.60 4.72 5.25
CA GLY A 168 -4.79 3.36 4.75
C GLY A 168 -4.80 2.25 5.80
N SER A 169 -4.70 2.56 7.10
CA SER A 169 -4.78 1.61 8.22
C SER A 169 -6.05 1.81 9.03
N GLU A 170 -6.52 0.79 9.76
CA GLU A 170 -7.56 1.00 10.76
C GLU A 170 -7.08 2.01 11.81
N LEU A 171 -7.99 2.89 12.28
CA LEU A 171 -7.62 4.04 13.09
C LEU A 171 -6.80 3.67 14.34
N GLU A 172 -7.21 2.63 15.06
CA GLU A 172 -6.52 2.19 16.28
C GLU A 172 -5.17 1.53 15.96
N GLU A 173 -5.06 0.77 14.88
CA GLU A 173 -3.80 0.22 14.39
C GLU A 173 -2.83 1.34 13.97
N ALA A 174 -3.34 2.33 13.24
CA ALA A 174 -2.57 3.51 12.83
C ALA A 174 -2.02 4.26 14.06
N LYS A 175 -2.85 4.49 15.08
CA LYS A 175 -2.41 5.12 16.35
C LYS A 175 -1.33 4.30 17.04
N GLU A 176 -1.50 2.98 17.13
CA GLU A 176 -0.53 2.06 17.74
C GLU A 176 0.83 2.13 17.02
N VAL A 177 0.82 1.93 15.69
CA VAL A 177 2.04 1.81 14.90
C VAL A 177 2.77 3.15 14.77
N LEU A 178 2.05 4.26 14.60
CA LEU A 178 2.67 5.59 14.54
C LEU A 178 3.31 5.94 15.87
N THR A 179 2.68 5.59 16.99
CA THR A 179 3.26 5.81 18.33
C THR A 179 4.54 4.99 18.53
N SER A 180 4.52 3.72 18.09
CA SER A 180 5.59 2.77 18.35
C SER A 180 6.78 2.90 17.39
N ALA A 181 6.53 3.17 16.12
CA ALA A 181 7.51 3.02 15.04
C ALA A 181 7.83 4.31 14.27
N THR A 182 7.44 5.49 14.78
CA THR A 182 7.85 6.79 14.19
C THR A 182 8.58 7.71 15.17
N THR A 183 9.24 8.74 14.67
CA THR A 183 9.80 9.83 15.48
C THR A 183 8.83 11.00 15.61
N LEU A 184 9.07 11.90 16.57
CA LEU A 184 8.28 13.14 16.69
C LEU A 184 8.39 14.03 15.44
N THR A 185 9.53 14.02 14.75
CA THR A 185 9.69 14.76 13.49
C THR A 185 8.84 14.14 12.39
N GLU A 186 8.83 12.81 12.32
CA GLU A 186 8.02 12.08 11.34
C GLU A 186 6.52 12.35 11.50
N ILE A 187 6.00 12.40 12.73
CA ILE A 187 4.59 12.75 12.95
C ILE A 187 4.29 14.19 12.51
N ARG A 188 5.24 15.14 12.64
CA ARG A 188 5.03 16.50 12.12
C ARG A 188 4.96 16.53 10.60
N ASP A 189 5.80 15.75 9.94
CA ASP A 189 5.78 15.66 8.47
C ASP A 189 4.51 14.97 7.97
N LEU A 190 4.01 13.96 8.70
CA LEU A 190 2.69 13.39 8.48
C LEU A 190 1.59 14.46 8.60
N GLY A 191 1.64 15.31 9.63
CA GLY A 191 0.69 16.43 9.77
C GLY A 191 0.72 17.37 8.57
N LYS A 192 1.91 17.76 8.09
CA LYS A 192 2.06 18.61 6.90
C LYS A 192 1.44 17.97 5.65
N ARG A 193 1.55 16.65 5.48
CA ARG A 193 0.94 15.91 4.37
C ARG A 193 -0.58 16.12 4.30
N TYR A 194 -1.24 16.21 5.46
CA TYR A 194 -2.67 16.46 5.57
C TYR A 194 -3.03 17.95 5.73
N GLY A 195 -2.08 18.87 5.51
CA GLY A 195 -2.30 20.31 5.71
C GLY A 195 -2.49 20.72 7.17
N VAL A 196 -2.09 19.87 8.13
CA VAL A 196 -2.20 20.12 9.57
C VAL A 196 -0.85 20.55 10.12
N GLU A 197 -0.72 21.84 10.46
CA GLU A 197 0.45 22.34 11.15
C GLU A 197 0.38 21.98 12.64
N ILE A 198 1.23 21.03 13.07
CA ILE A 198 1.30 20.60 14.46
C ILE A 198 2.16 21.59 15.25
N PRO A 199 1.60 22.27 16.27
CA PRO A 199 2.38 23.21 17.06
C PRO A 199 3.55 22.50 17.73
N ARG A 200 4.73 23.15 17.76
CA ARG A 200 5.93 22.55 18.35
C ARG A 200 5.81 22.40 19.88
N ARG A 201 5.04 23.29 20.49
CA ARG A 201 4.72 23.36 21.92
C ARG A 201 3.28 23.83 22.09
N ILE A 202 2.59 23.35 23.12
CA ILE A 202 1.36 24.00 23.57
C ILE A 202 1.70 25.26 24.38
N ASN A 203 0.94 26.33 24.16
CA ASN A 203 1.13 27.55 24.93
C ASN A 203 0.60 27.37 26.37
N LYS A 204 0.99 28.27 27.28
CA LYS A 204 0.62 28.16 28.71
C LYS A 204 -0.90 28.11 28.91
N LYS A 205 -1.67 28.82 28.09
CA LYS A 205 -3.14 28.84 28.16
C LYS A 205 -3.72 27.47 27.82
N GLN A 206 -3.26 26.86 26.73
CA GLN A 206 -3.63 25.49 26.33
C GLN A 206 -3.22 24.45 27.38
N LEU A 207 -2.04 24.60 28.00
CA LEU A 207 -1.63 23.72 29.09
C LEU A 207 -2.59 23.80 30.29
N ILE A 208 -3.01 25.01 30.65
CA ILE A 208 -4.00 25.23 31.74
C ILE A 208 -5.34 24.60 31.36
N ASP A 209 -5.80 24.79 30.13
CA ASP A 209 -7.08 24.26 29.65
C ASP A 209 -7.09 22.72 29.66
N ILE A 210 -6.01 22.09 29.19
CA ILE A 210 -5.86 20.63 29.22
C ILE A 210 -5.83 20.10 30.66
N VAL A 211 -5.10 20.77 31.56
CA VAL A 211 -5.04 20.37 32.97
C VAL A 211 -6.39 20.55 33.64
N ALA A 212 -7.09 21.65 33.35
CA ALA A 212 -8.41 21.94 33.88
C ALA A 212 -9.46 20.91 33.42
N LEU A 213 -9.42 20.51 32.16
CA LEU A 213 -10.26 19.43 31.61
C LEU A 213 -9.96 18.09 32.28
N LYS A 214 -8.68 17.71 32.39
CA LYS A 214 -8.29 16.40 32.95
C LYS A 214 -8.52 16.29 34.47
N LEU A 215 -8.56 17.42 35.18
CA LEU A 215 -8.70 17.47 36.64
C LEU A 215 -10.01 18.13 37.10
N ASN A 216 -10.93 18.42 36.19
CA ASN A 216 -12.22 19.08 36.45
C ASN A 216 -12.08 20.35 37.31
N PHE A 217 -11.24 21.30 36.88
CA PHE A 217 -11.12 22.59 37.56
C PHE A 217 -12.30 23.52 37.27
N ASP A 218 -12.70 24.27 38.30
CA ASP A 218 -13.52 25.47 38.16
C ASP A 218 -12.69 26.67 37.69
N GLU A 219 -13.37 27.79 37.39
CA GLU A 219 -12.71 28.99 36.89
C GLU A 219 -11.79 29.65 37.94
N GLU A 220 -12.07 29.51 39.24
CA GLU A 220 -11.18 29.98 40.30
C GLU A 220 -9.86 29.19 40.31
N LYS A 221 -9.92 27.86 40.22
CA LYS A 221 -8.72 27.00 40.15
C LYS A 221 -7.95 27.26 38.87
N LYS A 222 -8.61 27.49 37.74
CA LYS A 222 -7.95 27.88 36.49
C LYS A 222 -7.16 29.17 36.67
N GLN A 223 -7.76 30.19 37.29
CA GLN A 223 -7.05 31.44 37.57
C GLN A 223 -5.89 31.25 38.54
N GLU A 224 -6.03 30.43 39.58
CA GLU A 224 -4.95 30.10 40.53
C GLU A 224 -3.77 29.42 39.81
N ILE A 225 -4.08 28.43 38.97
CA ILE A 225 -3.10 27.68 38.19
C ILE A 225 -2.46 28.58 37.11
N SER A 226 -3.18 29.56 36.57
CA SER A 226 -2.65 30.50 35.56
C SER A 226 -1.49 31.36 36.05
N LYS A 227 -1.41 31.60 37.37
CA LYS A 227 -0.33 32.37 38.01
C LYS A 227 0.96 31.57 38.17
N LYS A 228 0.88 30.23 38.16
CA LYS A 228 2.04 29.35 38.31
C LYS A 228 2.91 29.33 37.06
N SER A 229 4.20 29.06 37.21
CA SER A 229 5.08 28.77 36.08
C SER A 229 4.70 27.45 35.40
N ILE A 230 5.12 27.25 34.15
CA ILE A 230 4.85 26.02 33.39
C ILE A 230 5.30 24.77 34.16
N LEU A 231 6.51 24.81 34.74
CA LEU A 231 7.08 23.70 35.51
C LEU A 231 6.23 23.36 36.75
N GLU A 232 5.67 24.37 37.41
CA GLU A 232 4.79 24.18 38.56
C GLU A 232 3.44 23.59 38.16
N ILE A 233 2.91 23.96 37.00
CA ILE A 233 1.67 23.38 36.44
C ILE A 233 1.90 21.90 36.12
N GLU A 234 3.01 21.55 35.46
CA GLU A 234 3.36 20.17 35.15
C GLU A 234 3.57 19.33 36.41
N ARG A 235 4.29 19.86 37.43
CA ARG A 235 4.44 19.20 38.74
C ARG A 235 3.10 19.03 39.43
N TYR A 236 2.23 20.03 39.38
CA TYR A 236 0.91 19.99 40.00
C TYR A 236 0.05 18.87 39.41
N ALA A 237 0.05 18.73 38.09
CA ALA A 237 -0.69 17.68 37.40
C ALA A 237 -0.07 16.29 37.61
N LYS A 238 1.26 16.18 37.57
CA LYS A 238 1.98 14.91 37.81
C LYS A 238 1.70 14.36 39.21
N ARG A 239 1.64 15.21 40.24
CA ARG A 239 1.23 14.81 41.61
C ARG A 239 -0.17 14.21 41.68
N ARG A 240 -1.03 14.54 40.72
CA ARG A 240 -2.41 14.03 40.59
C ARG A 240 -2.54 12.92 39.55
N LYS A 241 -1.42 12.28 39.19
CA LYS A 241 -1.34 11.22 38.16
C LYS A 241 -1.81 11.67 36.77
N VAL A 242 -1.90 12.97 36.52
CA VAL A 242 -2.19 13.53 35.21
C VAL A 242 -0.88 13.94 34.55
N ASN A 243 -0.53 13.26 33.47
CA ASN A 243 0.70 13.51 32.76
C ASN A 243 0.43 14.55 31.66
N VAL A 244 0.95 15.76 31.84
CA VAL A 244 0.89 16.88 30.89
C VAL A 244 2.28 17.42 30.68
N SER A 245 2.56 17.83 29.45
CA SER A 245 3.83 18.46 29.09
C SER A 245 3.55 19.57 28.09
N ILE A 246 4.36 20.64 28.12
CA ILE A 246 4.41 21.61 27.02
C ILE A 246 4.85 21.00 25.70
N GLU A 247 5.55 19.87 25.75
CA GLU A 247 5.93 19.09 24.58
C GLU A 247 4.79 18.13 24.26
N LEU A 248 4.26 18.24 23.05
CA LEU A 248 3.24 17.32 22.56
C LEU A 248 3.85 15.92 22.44
N LYS A 249 3.20 14.94 23.06
CA LYS A 249 3.57 13.54 22.90
C LYS A 249 3.08 13.04 21.55
N LYS A 250 3.66 11.93 21.07
CA LYS A 250 3.26 11.29 19.80
C LYS A 250 1.75 11.11 19.71
N ASN A 251 1.12 10.53 20.73
CA ASN A 251 -0.33 10.29 20.76
C ASN A 251 -1.12 11.59 20.61
N ASP A 252 -0.74 12.65 21.32
CA ASP A 252 -1.43 13.94 21.24
C ASP A 252 -1.28 14.57 19.84
N MET A 253 -0.11 14.40 19.21
CA MET A 253 0.15 14.89 17.84
C MET A 253 -0.66 14.11 16.81
N ILE A 254 -0.74 12.78 16.93
CA ILE A 254 -1.52 11.91 16.05
C ILE A 254 -3.01 12.25 16.16
N GLU A 255 -3.51 12.35 17.40
CA GLU A 255 -4.91 12.73 17.65
C GLU A 255 -5.22 14.13 17.09
N TYR A 256 -4.28 15.07 17.22
CA TYR A 256 -4.41 16.41 16.65
C TYR A 256 -4.53 16.37 15.12
N ILE A 257 -3.74 15.54 14.43
CA ILE A 257 -3.85 15.36 12.97
C ILE A 257 -5.24 14.82 12.61
N ILE A 258 -5.68 13.74 13.28
CA ILE A 258 -6.96 13.08 12.99
C ILE A 258 -8.16 14.03 13.20
N ILE A 259 -8.11 14.87 14.22
CA ILE A 259 -9.18 15.84 14.50
C ILE A 259 -9.18 17.01 13.48
N LYS A 260 -8.00 17.42 13.01
CA LYS A 260 -7.83 18.61 12.17
C LYS A 260 -7.76 18.32 10.68
N MET A 261 -7.56 17.08 10.28
CA MET A 261 -7.55 16.71 8.87
C MET A 261 -8.92 16.98 8.23
N PRO A 262 -8.96 17.41 6.96
CA PRO A 262 -10.20 17.52 6.21
C PRO A 262 -10.94 16.19 6.22
N GLN A 263 -12.23 16.23 6.54
CA GLN A 263 -13.11 15.06 6.45
C GLN A 263 -13.75 15.06 5.06
N GLU A 264 -13.68 13.94 4.34
CA GLU A 264 -14.39 13.80 3.08
C GLU A 264 -15.84 13.34 3.32
N ASP A 265 -16.78 13.91 2.58
CA ASP A 265 -18.19 13.58 2.70
C ASP A 265 -18.47 12.13 2.23
N VAL A 266 -18.82 11.28 3.19
CA VAL A 266 -19.12 9.83 3.07
C VAL A 266 -20.14 9.44 1.98
N PRO A 267 -21.17 10.23 1.59
CA PRO A 267 -22.18 9.79 0.62
C PRO A 267 -21.60 9.41 -0.74
N LYS A 268 -20.48 10.02 -1.15
CA LYS A 268 -19.86 9.85 -2.47
C LYS A 268 -19.27 8.45 -2.70
N TYR A 269 -18.93 7.71 -1.63
CA TYR A 269 -18.11 6.49 -1.75
C TYR A 269 -18.81 5.20 -1.28
N SER A 270 -20.09 5.26 -0.94
CA SER A 270 -20.82 4.15 -0.31
C SER A 270 -20.81 2.84 -1.11
N ASN A 271 -20.84 2.89 -2.45
CA ASN A 271 -20.75 1.69 -3.29
C ASN A 271 -19.34 1.08 -3.28
N SER A 272 -18.31 1.91 -3.44
CA SER A 272 -16.91 1.47 -3.34
C SER A 272 -16.60 0.82 -1.99
N VAL A 273 -17.05 1.44 -0.89
CA VAL A 273 -16.86 0.87 0.46
C VAL A 273 -17.46 -0.53 0.56
N LYS A 274 -18.68 -0.75 0.03
CA LYS A 274 -19.32 -2.08 0.07
C LYS A 274 -18.55 -3.15 -0.69
N ILE A 275 -17.98 -2.80 -1.85
CA ILE A 275 -17.23 -3.74 -2.70
C ILE A 275 -15.96 -4.18 -1.99
N PHE A 276 -15.20 -3.23 -1.43
CA PHE A 276 -13.89 -3.51 -0.87
C PHE A 276 -13.92 -3.95 0.61
N ALA A 277 -14.94 -3.59 1.39
CA ALA A 277 -15.06 -4.00 2.80
C ALA A 277 -15.16 -5.53 3.00
N GLY A 278 -15.59 -6.27 1.97
CA GLY A 278 -15.64 -7.73 2.00
C GLY A 278 -14.33 -8.42 1.59
N MET A 279 -13.31 -7.66 1.16
CA MET A 279 -12.09 -8.19 0.57
C MET A 279 -10.89 -8.01 1.51
N ASN A 280 -10.23 -9.11 1.86
CA ASN A 280 -8.90 -9.05 2.45
C ASN A 280 -7.86 -8.85 1.34
N ILE A 281 -7.60 -7.59 0.98
CA ILE A 281 -6.70 -7.24 -0.13
C ILE A 281 -5.26 -7.70 0.14
N GLU A 282 -4.82 -7.65 1.39
CA GLU A 282 -3.45 -8.09 1.73
C GLU A 282 -3.29 -9.60 1.50
N GLU A 283 -4.24 -10.41 1.98
CA GLU A 283 -4.25 -11.85 1.75
C GLU A 283 -4.39 -12.18 0.26
N TYR A 284 -5.23 -11.42 -0.47
CA TYR A 284 -5.36 -11.55 -1.91
C TYR A 284 -4.03 -11.30 -2.64
N LEU A 285 -3.35 -10.19 -2.34
CA LEU A 285 -2.08 -9.83 -2.97
C LEU A 285 -0.95 -10.79 -2.57
N TYR A 286 -0.98 -11.31 -1.35
CA TYR A 286 -0.08 -12.37 -0.90
C TYR A 286 -0.27 -13.62 -1.77
N ASN A 287 -1.50 -14.13 -1.89
CA ASN A 287 -1.81 -15.31 -2.70
C ASN A 287 -1.40 -15.11 -4.17
N LEU A 288 -1.68 -13.94 -4.75
CA LEU A 288 -1.26 -13.59 -6.11
C LEU A 288 0.26 -13.69 -6.27
N LYS A 289 1.03 -13.19 -5.29
CA LYS A 289 2.50 -13.28 -5.31
C LYS A 289 3.00 -14.73 -5.19
N PHE A 290 2.33 -15.56 -4.38
CA PHE A 290 2.64 -16.98 -4.27
C PHE A 290 2.43 -17.72 -5.59
N GLU A 291 1.31 -17.45 -6.27
CA GLU A 291 1.03 -18.00 -7.59
C GLU A 291 2.09 -17.58 -8.61
N GLU A 292 2.48 -16.30 -8.65
CA GLU A 292 3.55 -15.82 -9.53
C GLU A 292 4.90 -16.52 -9.28
N ILE A 293 5.25 -16.76 -8.02
CA ILE A 293 6.49 -17.47 -7.67
C ILE A 293 6.39 -18.94 -8.10
N ALA A 294 5.26 -19.60 -7.83
CA ALA A 294 5.03 -20.99 -8.22
C ALA A 294 5.10 -21.16 -9.75
N ASP A 295 4.50 -20.24 -10.50
CA ASP A 295 4.54 -20.22 -11.95
C ASP A 295 5.96 -20.03 -12.46
N LYS A 296 6.72 -19.06 -11.93
CA LYS A 296 8.15 -18.86 -12.27
C LYS A 296 8.98 -20.12 -12.00
N VAL A 297 8.78 -20.79 -10.86
CA VAL A 297 9.48 -22.04 -10.53
C VAL A 297 9.09 -23.16 -11.49
N SER A 298 7.81 -23.28 -11.83
CA SER A 298 7.32 -24.28 -12.79
C SER A 298 7.89 -24.05 -14.20
N GLU A 299 7.96 -22.80 -14.64
CA GLU A 299 8.56 -22.42 -15.93
C GLU A 299 10.05 -22.74 -15.96
N VAL A 300 10.79 -22.43 -14.89
CA VAL A 300 12.22 -22.76 -14.79
C VAL A 300 12.42 -24.28 -14.83
N LYS A 301 11.60 -25.05 -14.11
CA LYS A 301 11.62 -26.52 -14.17
C LYS A 301 11.32 -27.04 -15.58
N ARG A 302 10.31 -26.48 -16.24
CA ARG A 302 9.94 -26.85 -17.63
C ARG A 302 11.04 -26.49 -18.63
N LYS A 303 11.67 -25.31 -18.50
CA LYS A 303 12.82 -24.90 -19.33
C LYS A 303 14.02 -25.83 -19.12
N LYS A 304 14.32 -26.22 -17.86
CA LYS A 304 15.35 -27.21 -17.54
C LYS A 304 15.04 -28.58 -18.16
N LEU A 305 13.80 -29.07 -18.01
CA LEU A 305 13.36 -30.35 -18.58
C LEU A 305 13.46 -30.35 -20.12
N ASN A 306 12.99 -29.28 -20.77
CA ASN A 306 13.09 -29.13 -22.22
C ASN A 306 14.55 -29.09 -22.67
N LYS A 307 15.44 -28.37 -21.96
CA LYS A 307 16.88 -28.36 -22.28
C LYS A 307 17.49 -29.75 -22.15
N LEU A 308 17.09 -30.53 -21.15
CA LEU A 308 17.54 -31.91 -20.93
C LEU A 308 17.06 -32.85 -22.04
N LEU A 309 15.80 -32.69 -22.49
CA LEU A 309 15.23 -33.41 -23.62
C LEU A 309 15.93 -33.06 -24.94
N PHE A 310 16.24 -31.78 -25.17
CA PHE A 310 16.99 -31.34 -26.35
C PHE A 310 18.42 -31.90 -26.37
N VAL A 311 19.12 -31.90 -25.23
CA VAL A 311 20.46 -32.50 -25.11
C VAL A 311 20.40 -34.02 -25.26
N GLY A 312 19.41 -34.68 -24.67
CA GLY A 312 19.20 -36.12 -24.81
C GLY A 312 18.86 -36.54 -26.24
N ALA A 313 18.01 -35.79 -26.95
CA ALA A 313 17.70 -36.02 -28.35
C ALA A 313 18.91 -35.81 -29.26
N GLY A 314 19.73 -34.78 -28.99
CA GLY A 314 20.99 -34.54 -29.70
C GLY A 314 22.01 -35.67 -29.49
N ALA A 315 22.18 -36.14 -28.26
CA ALA A 315 23.06 -37.26 -27.95
C ALA A 315 22.59 -38.57 -28.59
N GLY A 316 21.28 -38.84 -28.60
CA GLY A 316 20.70 -39.99 -29.29
C GLY A 316 20.93 -39.98 -30.80
N LEU A 317 20.84 -38.80 -31.42
CA LEU A 317 21.13 -38.61 -32.85
C LEU A 317 22.61 -38.89 -33.19
N VAL A 318 23.54 -38.42 -32.35
CA VAL A 318 24.98 -38.68 -32.53
C VAL A 318 25.30 -40.17 -32.37
N VAL A 319 24.72 -40.84 -31.37
CA VAL A 319 24.90 -42.28 -31.17
C VAL A 319 24.33 -43.07 -32.35
N ALA A 320 23.15 -42.70 -32.87
CA ALA A 320 22.56 -43.33 -34.04
C ALA A 320 23.44 -43.15 -35.30
N ILE A 321 24.01 -41.95 -35.51
CA ILE A 321 24.94 -41.68 -36.61
C ILE A 321 26.22 -42.54 -36.48
N VAL A 322 26.79 -42.63 -35.27
CA VAL A 322 28.00 -43.45 -35.03
C VAL A 322 27.72 -44.93 -35.27
N ILE A 323 26.56 -45.44 -34.84
CA ILE A 323 26.16 -46.83 -35.10
C ILE A 323 26.02 -47.07 -36.61
N VAL A 324 25.34 -46.18 -37.34
CA VAL A 324 25.16 -46.31 -38.81
C VAL A 324 26.50 -46.31 -39.54
N VAL A 325 27.42 -45.41 -39.16
CA VAL A 325 28.77 -45.34 -39.74
C VAL A 325 29.54 -46.64 -39.45
N ILE A 326 29.54 -47.13 -38.21
CA ILE A 326 30.22 -48.39 -37.86
C ILE A 326 29.65 -49.58 -38.64
N THR A 327 28.33 -49.64 -38.86
CA THR A 327 27.69 -50.71 -39.63
C THR A 327 27.89 -50.62 -41.15
N GLN A 328 28.31 -49.47 -41.69
CA GLN A 328 28.64 -49.33 -43.12
C GLN A 328 30.11 -49.64 -43.44
N PHE A 329 30.98 -49.67 -42.43
CA PHE A 329 32.42 -49.94 -42.57
C PHE A 329 32.84 -51.34 -42.05
N MET A 330 31.89 -52.16 -41.61
CA MET A 330 32.04 -53.62 -41.47
C MET A 330 31.31 -54.31 -42.62
#